data_AF-A0A950PJH7-F1
#
_entry.id   AF-A0A950PJH7-F1
#
_cell.length_a   1.000
_cell.length_b   1.000
_cell.length_c   1.000
_cell.angle_alpha   90.00
_cell.angle_beta   90.00
_cell.angle_gamma   90.00
#
_symmetry.space_group_name_H-M   'P 1'
#
loop_
_entity.id
_entity.type
_entity.pdbx_description
1 polymer ?
#
loop_
_entity_poly.entity_id
_entity_poly.type
_entity_poly.pdbx_seq_one_letter_code
_entity_poly.pdbx_strand_id
1 'polypeptide(L)'
;MGTKTLHVSRLHTALTAPTFGWGALMQLAVEQKLSCLVTDTLDRTGLLRLAPARLARFLQRAQRANQHTTQIQRRHAGRIASAARQVDLTIAACKGIAVESALYGGTGAREFSDLDILVAPEDTRAIELLLVGLGYQPHRPCSATSSAQGAQRIRRASFVWSVPTGDTLLPNVVVDVTCIWPHGAARGPDFLREALQRARRQPLPGLPGTSLPVLSPPDQIALVDDLTTAARAVGRQPKPILAGDRHRLLAQGNRSGRAGGMT
;
A
#
# COMPACT_ATOMS: atom_id res chain seq x y z
N MET A 1 30.00 5.99 -4.39
CA MET A 1 29.39 7.35 -4.48
C MET A 1 29.04 7.79 -5.92
N GLY A 2 29.66 7.27 -6.99
CA GLY A 2 29.45 7.79 -8.36
C GLY A 2 28.07 7.60 -9.01
N THR A 3 27.28 6.60 -8.60
CA THR A 3 26.00 6.30 -9.30
C THR A 3 24.91 7.33 -9.05
N LYS A 4 24.80 7.92 -7.85
CA LYS A 4 23.78 8.93 -7.54
C LYS A 4 23.98 10.21 -8.36
N THR A 5 25.22 10.67 -8.51
CA THR A 5 25.57 11.88 -9.27
C THR A 5 25.20 11.75 -10.74
N LEU A 6 25.45 10.58 -11.35
CA LEU A 6 25.09 10.31 -12.74
C LEU A 6 23.57 10.36 -12.98
N HIS A 7 22.76 9.85 -12.05
CA HIS A 7 21.29 9.89 -12.17
C HIS A 7 20.74 11.32 -12.08
N VAL A 8 21.24 12.13 -11.15
CA VAL A 8 20.80 13.53 -10.99
C VAL A 8 21.17 14.36 -12.22
N SER A 9 22.38 14.17 -12.77
CA SER A 9 22.81 14.86 -13.99
C SER A 9 21.90 14.53 -15.19
N ARG A 10 21.56 13.26 -15.41
CA ARG A 10 20.64 12.84 -16.48
C ARG A 10 19.24 13.44 -16.31
N LEU A 11 18.70 13.43 -15.08
CA LEU A 11 17.41 14.06 -14.79
C LEU A 11 17.45 15.56 -15.05
N HIS A 12 18.50 16.25 -14.60
CA HIS A 12 18.66 17.68 -14.87
C HIS A 12 18.64 17.96 -16.37
N THR A 13 19.47 17.27 -17.16
CA THR A 13 19.51 17.42 -18.62
C THR A 13 18.14 17.21 -19.26
N ALA A 14 17.40 16.17 -18.86
CA ALA A 14 16.07 15.90 -19.38
C ALA A 14 15.06 16.99 -19.02
N LEU A 15 15.07 17.47 -17.77
CA LEU A 15 14.13 18.49 -17.27
C LEU A 15 14.39 19.89 -17.84
N THR A 16 15.63 20.19 -18.25
CA THR A 16 15.99 21.48 -18.87
C THR A 16 15.93 21.46 -20.39
N ALA A 17 15.63 20.32 -21.03
CA ALA A 17 15.51 20.25 -22.47
C ALA A 17 14.34 21.15 -22.94
N PRO A 18 14.49 21.92 -24.04
CA PRO A 18 13.42 22.80 -24.53
C PRO A 18 12.12 22.07 -24.88
N THR A 19 12.21 20.78 -25.20
CA THR A 19 11.10 19.89 -25.53
C THR A 19 10.45 19.25 -24.31
N PHE A 20 10.94 19.53 -23.09
CA PHE A 20 10.41 18.89 -21.88
C PHE A 20 9.01 19.42 -21.53
N GLY A 21 8.01 18.56 -21.69
CA GLY A 21 6.61 18.88 -21.40
C GLY A 21 6.24 18.60 -19.94
N TRP A 22 6.37 19.59 -19.05
CA TRP A 22 5.90 19.48 -17.66
C TRP A 22 4.43 19.03 -17.56
N GLY A 23 3.57 19.49 -18.46
CA GLY A 23 2.16 19.08 -18.51
C GLY A 23 1.99 17.58 -18.77
N ALA A 24 2.75 17.01 -19.72
CA ALA A 24 2.70 15.58 -20.04
C ALA A 24 3.24 14.72 -18.89
N LEU A 25 4.34 15.15 -18.24
CA LEU A 25 4.82 14.49 -17.01
C LEU A 25 3.72 14.47 -15.95
N MET A 26 3.05 15.60 -15.73
CA MET A 26 2.03 15.71 -14.69
C MET A 26 0.77 14.92 -14.99
N GLN A 27 0.34 14.88 -16.24
CA GLN A 27 -0.77 14.03 -16.66
C GLN A 27 -0.46 12.57 -16.33
N LEU A 28 0.70 12.05 -16.76
CA LEU A 28 1.13 10.69 -16.45
C LEU A 28 1.28 10.48 -14.94
N ALA A 29 1.82 11.46 -14.22
CA ALA A 29 1.98 11.36 -12.78
C ALA A 29 0.64 11.28 -12.04
N VAL A 30 -0.37 12.02 -12.46
CA VAL A 30 -1.71 11.95 -11.87
C VAL A 30 -2.40 10.64 -12.22
N GLU A 31 -2.40 10.25 -13.50
CA GLU A 31 -3.01 9.01 -13.99
C GLU A 31 -2.44 7.77 -13.28
N GLN A 32 -1.14 7.77 -13.02
CA GLN A 32 -0.43 6.67 -12.38
C GLN A 32 -0.27 6.81 -10.85
N LYS A 33 -0.86 7.84 -10.23
CA LYS A 33 -0.73 8.13 -8.78
C LYS A 33 0.72 8.24 -8.30
N LEU A 34 1.51 8.97 -9.08
CA LEU A 34 2.95 9.21 -8.94
C LEU A 34 3.28 10.67 -8.61
N SER A 35 2.29 11.53 -8.38
CA SER A 35 2.51 12.96 -8.17
C SER A 35 3.38 13.22 -6.93
N CYS A 36 3.12 12.51 -5.84
CA CYS A 36 3.92 12.62 -4.63
C CYS A 36 5.33 12.04 -4.81
N LEU A 37 5.48 10.97 -5.59
CA LEU A 37 6.79 10.38 -5.89
C LEU A 37 7.64 11.32 -6.75
N VAL A 38 7.03 11.96 -7.75
CA VAL A 38 7.68 12.98 -8.57
C VAL A 38 8.12 14.14 -7.69
N THR A 39 7.24 14.66 -6.82
CA THR A 39 7.57 15.74 -5.89
C THR A 39 8.75 15.38 -5.00
N ASP A 40 8.68 14.23 -4.31
CA ASP A 40 9.70 13.74 -3.39
C ASP A 40 11.04 13.50 -4.11
N THR A 41 11.02 13.03 -5.35
CA THR A 41 12.23 12.82 -6.16
C THR A 41 12.86 14.15 -6.58
N LEU A 42 12.06 15.10 -7.06
CA LEU A 42 12.53 16.42 -7.47
C LEU A 42 13.07 17.22 -6.27
N ASP A 43 12.42 17.12 -5.11
CA ASP A 43 12.83 17.81 -3.89
C ASP A 43 14.16 17.26 -3.35
N ARG A 44 14.28 15.92 -3.19
CA ARG A 44 15.52 15.27 -2.71
C ARG A 44 16.72 15.44 -3.63
N THR A 45 16.48 15.72 -4.92
CA THR A 45 17.54 16.01 -5.90
C THR A 45 17.79 17.50 -6.11
N GLY A 46 17.03 18.37 -5.44
CA GLY A 46 17.08 19.81 -5.60
C GLY A 46 16.56 20.32 -6.95
N LEU A 47 15.98 19.45 -7.79
CA LEU A 47 15.51 19.75 -9.14
C LEU A 47 14.10 20.35 -9.15
N LEU A 48 13.39 20.38 -8.02
CA LEU A 48 12.06 21.00 -7.93
C LEU A 48 12.05 22.48 -8.35
N ARG A 49 13.17 23.18 -8.15
CA ARG A 49 13.35 24.59 -8.59
C ARG A 49 13.28 24.78 -10.11
N LEU A 50 13.43 23.71 -10.89
CA LEU A 50 13.34 23.75 -12.36
C LEU A 50 11.87 23.71 -12.83
N ALA A 51 10.93 23.30 -11.97
CA ALA A 51 9.51 23.27 -12.32
C ALA A 51 8.92 24.69 -12.33
N PRO A 52 7.93 24.97 -13.21
CA PRO A 52 7.17 26.21 -13.16
C PRO A 52 6.63 26.48 -11.75
N ALA A 53 6.75 27.70 -11.24
CA ALA A 53 6.46 28.03 -9.83
C ALA A 53 5.04 27.65 -9.36
N ARG A 54 4.04 27.71 -10.26
CA ARG A 54 2.68 27.24 -9.95
C ARG A 54 2.63 25.73 -9.77
N LEU A 55 3.33 24.98 -10.62
CA LEU A 55 3.42 23.53 -10.54
C LEU A 55 4.19 23.08 -9.29
N ALA A 56 5.34 23.69 -9.00
CA ALA A 56 6.11 23.38 -7.80
C ALA A 56 5.26 23.54 -6.52
N ARG A 57 4.50 24.65 -6.42
CA ARG A 57 3.57 24.87 -5.30
C ARG A 57 2.46 23.84 -5.23
N PHE A 58 1.89 23.43 -6.37
CA PHE A 58 0.88 22.37 -6.43
C PHE A 58 1.45 21.04 -5.90
N LEU A 59 2.60 20.61 -6.43
CA LEU A 59 3.29 19.38 -6.04
C LEU A 59 3.59 19.34 -4.54
N GLN A 60 4.14 20.41 -3.99
CA GLN A 60 4.42 20.52 -2.56
C GLN A 60 3.15 20.44 -1.69
N ARG A 61 2.04 21.06 -2.12
CA ARG A 61 0.75 20.97 -1.41
C ARG A 61 0.18 19.56 -1.46
N ALA A 62 0.21 18.93 -2.63
CA ALA A 62 -0.23 17.54 -2.79
C ALA A 62 0.58 16.59 -1.91
N GLN A 63 1.91 16.73 -1.89
CA GLN A 63 2.78 15.91 -1.04
C GLN A 63 2.50 16.12 0.45
N ARG A 64 2.33 17.36 0.91
CA ARG A 64 1.99 17.64 2.32
C ARG A 64 0.63 17.04 2.71
N ALA A 65 -0.36 17.15 1.83
CA ALA A 65 -1.66 16.52 2.03
C ALA A 65 -1.52 14.99 2.14
N ASN A 66 -0.76 14.36 1.23
CA ASN A 66 -0.54 12.91 1.26
C ASN A 66 0.27 12.47 2.50
N GLN A 67 1.25 13.25 2.95
CA GLN A 67 1.98 12.98 4.20
C GLN A 67 1.03 12.98 5.40
N HIS A 68 0.12 13.95 5.46
CA HIS A 68 -0.88 14.06 6.51
C HIS A 68 -1.84 12.85 6.51
N THR A 69 -2.44 12.54 5.36
CA THR A 69 -3.36 11.38 5.25
C THR A 69 -2.63 10.06 5.54
N THR A 70 -1.39 9.90 5.07
CA THR A 70 -0.54 8.74 5.38
C THR A 70 -0.29 8.60 6.88
N GLN A 71 -0.06 9.71 7.60
CA GLN A 71 0.12 9.66 9.06
C GLN A 71 -1.14 9.17 9.77
N ILE A 72 -2.32 9.62 9.35
CA ILE A 72 -3.61 9.14 9.89
C ILE A 72 -3.77 7.66 9.61
N GLN A 73 -3.59 7.23 8.36
CA GLN A 73 -3.69 5.82 7.96
C GLN A 73 -2.73 4.93 8.75
N ARG A 74 -1.49 5.36 9.00
CA ARG A 74 -0.53 4.62 9.85
C ARG A 74 -1.01 4.45 11.28
N ARG A 75 -1.57 5.49 11.90
CA ARG A 75 -2.12 5.39 13.26
C ARG A 75 -3.22 4.35 13.33
N HIS A 76 -4.10 4.33 12.34
CA HIS A 76 -5.15 3.32 12.23
C HIS A 76 -4.60 1.91 11.96
N ALA A 77 -3.63 1.75 11.07
CA ALA A 77 -2.96 0.48 10.81
C ALA A 77 -2.27 -0.07 12.07
N GLY A 78 -1.57 0.80 12.82
CA GLY A 78 -0.95 0.45 14.09
C GLY A 78 -1.97 0.06 15.16
N ARG A 79 -3.10 0.78 15.25
CA ARG A 79 -4.21 0.47 16.17
C ARG A 79 -4.83 -0.89 15.87
N ILE A 80 -5.09 -1.20 14.60
CA ILE A 80 -5.61 -2.52 14.18
C ILE A 80 -4.60 -3.62 14.51
N ALA A 81 -3.32 -3.43 14.15
CA ALA A 81 -2.28 -4.42 14.43
C ALA A 81 -2.07 -4.68 15.92
N SER A 82 -2.14 -3.63 16.76
CA SER A 82 -2.05 -3.77 18.20
C SER A 82 -3.25 -4.53 18.77
N ALA A 83 -4.46 -4.20 18.35
CA ALA A 83 -5.68 -4.89 18.79
C ALA A 83 -5.68 -6.36 18.35
N ALA A 84 -5.24 -6.65 17.12
CA ALA A 84 -5.17 -8.03 16.62
C ALA A 84 -4.21 -8.86 17.44
N ARG A 85 -3.04 -8.29 17.80
CA ARG A 85 -2.08 -8.94 18.70
C ARG A 85 -2.65 -9.23 20.09
N GLN A 86 -3.51 -8.37 20.63
CA GLN A 86 -4.10 -8.56 21.96
C GLN A 86 -5.09 -9.73 22.03
N VAL A 87 -5.62 -10.16 20.90
CA VAL A 87 -6.59 -11.28 20.80
C VAL A 87 -6.03 -12.45 19.97
N ASP A 88 -4.71 -12.51 19.83
CA ASP A 88 -3.98 -13.55 19.07
C ASP A 88 -4.47 -13.77 17.63
N LEU A 89 -5.00 -12.71 17.00
CA LEU A 89 -5.46 -12.72 15.62
C LEU A 89 -4.29 -12.45 14.66
N THR A 90 -4.01 -13.42 13.78
CA THR A 90 -2.95 -13.27 12.78
C THR A 90 -3.46 -12.49 11.57
N ILE A 91 -2.84 -11.34 11.32
CA ILE A 91 -3.13 -10.49 10.16
C ILE A 91 -1.83 -10.10 9.44
N ALA A 92 -1.94 -9.71 8.17
CA ALA A 92 -0.86 -9.03 7.47
C ALA A 92 -1.38 -7.84 6.66
N ALA A 93 -0.81 -6.67 6.87
CA ALA A 93 -1.02 -5.55 5.97
C ALA A 93 -0.25 -5.77 4.66
N CYS A 94 -0.82 -5.28 3.56
CA CYS A 94 -0.24 -5.42 2.24
C CYS A 94 -0.39 -4.14 1.42
N LYS A 95 0.09 -4.16 0.17
CA LYS A 95 -0.04 -3.07 -0.81
C LYS A 95 0.44 -1.71 -0.26
N GLY A 96 -0.43 -0.69 -0.30
CA GLY A 96 -0.13 0.73 -0.05
C GLY A 96 0.71 0.94 1.19
N ILE A 97 0.13 0.63 2.35
CA ILE A 97 0.74 0.87 3.66
C ILE A 97 2.03 0.06 3.89
N ALA A 98 2.06 -1.20 3.46
CA ALA A 98 3.23 -2.06 3.61
C ALA A 98 4.42 -1.53 2.80
N VAL A 99 4.18 -1.22 1.52
CA VAL A 99 5.21 -0.74 0.60
C VAL A 99 5.65 0.69 0.94
N GLU A 100 4.72 1.56 1.33
CA GLU A 100 5.04 2.92 1.75
C GLU A 100 6.07 2.92 2.89
N SER A 101 5.80 2.14 3.93
CA SER A 101 6.64 2.13 5.12
C SER A 101 7.98 1.39 4.88
N ALA A 102 8.01 0.41 3.96
CA ALA A 102 9.22 -0.36 3.64
C ALA A 102 10.19 0.37 2.71
N LEU A 103 9.65 1.05 1.69
CA LEU A 103 10.44 1.58 0.58
C LEU A 103 10.60 3.10 0.63
N TYR A 104 9.64 3.80 1.24
CA TYR A 104 9.58 5.26 1.26
C TYR A 104 9.74 5.84 2.67
N GLY A 105 9.73 4.99 3.70
CA GLY A 105 10.29 5.27 5.01
C GLY A 105 9.66 6.44 5.76
N GLY A 106 8.45 6.88 5.40
CA GLY A 106 7.88 8.06 6.05
C GLY A 106 7.34 9.11 5.14
N THR A 107 7.94 9.28 3.95
CA THR A 107 7.98 10.60 3.30
C THR A 107 6.68 10.99 2.61
N GLY A 108 5.66 10.11 2.59
CA GLY A 108 4.44 10.33 1.84
C GLY A 108 4.68 10.37 0.33
N ALA A 109 5.76 9.76 -0.17
CA ALA A 109 6.03 9.66 -1.61
C ALA A 109 5.12 8.64 -2.32
N ARG A 110 4.63 7.63 -1.60
CA ARG A 110 3.64 6.68 -2.12
C ARG A 110 2.24 7.15 -1.75
N GLU A 111 1.39 7.28 -2.76
CA GLU A 111 -0.02 7.61 -2.58
C GLU A 111 -0.83 6.32 -2.37
N PHE A 112 -1.71 6.29 -1.36
CA PHE A 112 -2.67 5.21 -1.12
C PHE A 112 -3.88 5.73 -0.33
N SER A 113 -5.05 5.13 -0.53
CA SER A 113 -6.33 5.64 -0.02
C SER A 113 -6.96 4.74 1.05
N ASP A 114 -6.54 3.48 1.09
CA ASP A 114 -7.14 2.37 1.81
C ASP A 114 -6.04 1.57 2.55
N LEU A 115 -6.45 0.86 3.60
CA LEU A 115 -5.63 -0.11 4.30
C LEU A 115 -6.02 -1.52 3.87
N ASP A 116 -5.13 -2.20 3.14
CA ASP A 116 -5.36 -3.59 2.75
C ASP A 116 -4.84 -4.55 3.83
N ILE A 117 -5.72 -5.38 4.39
CA ILE A 117 -5.42 -6.36 5.43
C ILE A 117 -5.78 -7.76 4.94
N LEU A 118 -4.88 -8.70 5.14
CA LEU A 118 -5.09 -10.13 4.94
C LEU A 118 -5.32 -10.83 6.27
N VAL A 119 -6.24 -11.79 6.28
CA VAL A 119 -6.60 -12.63 7.42
C VAL A 119 -6.94 -14.04 6.92
N ALA A 120 -6.78 -15.07 7.76
CA ALA A 120 -7.19 -16.42 7.38
C ALA A 120 -8.73 -16.49 7.20
N PRO A 121 -9.27 -17.33 6.30
CA PRO A 121 -10.71 -17.47 6.10
C PRO A 121 -11.48 -17.77 7.38
N GLU A 122 -10.96 -18.68 8.22
CA GLU A 122 -11.52 -19.08 9.51
C GLU A 122 -11.61 -17.94 10.53
N ASP A 123 -10.75 -16.94 10.38
CA ASP A 123 -10.62 -15.79 11.28
C ASP A 123 -11.47 -14.59 10.85
N THR A 124 -12.28 -14.73 9.79
CA THR A 124 -13.14 -13.66 9.26
C THR A 124 -14.02 -13.07 10.37
N ARG A 125 -14.67 -13.90 11.18
CA ARG A 125 -15.54 -13.40 12.25
C ARG A 125 -14.78 -12.64 13.33
N ALA A 126 -13.57 -13.08 13.65
CA ALA A 126 -12.73 -12.44 14.65
C ALA A 126 -12.29 -11.03 14.19
N ILE A 127 -11.87 -10.87 12.94
CA ILE A 127 -11.50 -9.54 12.42
C ILE A 127 -12.71 -8.60 12.34
N GLU A 128 -13.91 -9.08 11.99
CA GLU A 128 -15.12 -8.26 12.00
C GLU A 128 -15.42 -7.71 13.40
N LEU A 129 -15.41 -8.59 14.41
CA LEU A 129 -15.65 -8.20 15.80
C LEU A 129 -14.60 -7.22 16.30
N LEU A 130 -13.33 -7.45 15.95
CA LEU A 130 -12.24 -6.53 16.25
C LEU A 130 -12.49 -5.15 15.63
N LEU A 131 -12.81 -5.08 14.34
CA LEU A 131 -13.05 -3.82 13.64
C LEU A 131 -14.24 -3.06 14.23
N VAL A 132 -15.34 -3.76 14.55
CA VAL A 132 -16.48 -3.18 15.28
C VAL A 132 -16.04 -2.61 16.63
N GLY A 133 -15.25 -3.36 17.41
CA GLY A 133 -14.72 -2.90 18.69
C GLY A 133 -13.82 -1.66 18.58
N LEU A 134 -13.19 -1.45 17.41
CA LEU A 134 -12.41 -0.25 17.11
C LEU A 134 -13.24 0.93 16.58
N GLY A 135 -14.55 0.74 16.39
CA GLY A 135 -15.48 1.76 15.89
C GLY A 135 -15.62 1.78 14.36
N TYR A 136 -15.06 0.80 13.65
CA TYR A 136 -15.28 0.67 12.22
C TYR A 136 -16.69 0.15 11.95
N GLN A 137 -17.26 0.65 10.86
CA GLN A 137 -18.55 0.23 10.35
C GLN A 137 -18.34 -0.48 9.01
N PRO A 138 -19.09 -1.57 8.75
CA PRO A 138 -19.03 -2.22 7.45
C PRO A 138 -19.59 -1.26 6.40
N HIS A 139 -18.85 -1.04 5.32
CA HIS A 139 -19.41 -0.38 4.15
C HIS A 139 -20.50 -1.29 3.61
N ARG A 140 -21.68 -0.73 3.27
CA ARG A 140 -22.73 -1.54 2.63
C ARG A 140 -22.08 -2.24 1.43
N PRO A 141 -22.23 -3.57 1.30
CA PRO A 141 -21.63 -4.27 0.19
C PRO A 141 -22.12 -3.61 -1.10
N CYS A 142 -21.18 -3.17 -1.92
CA CYS A 142 -21.49 -2.69 -3.26
C CYS A 142 -22.35 -3.78 -3.90
N SER A 143 -23.59 -3.44 -4.22
CA SER A 143 -24.62 -4.35 -4.69
C SER A 143 -24.25 -4.90 -6.06
N ALA A 144 -23.36 -5.89 -6.10
CA ALA A 144 -23.25 -6.81 -7.20
C ALA A 144 -24.24 -7.94 -6.93
N THR A 145 -25.38 -7.84 -7.62
CA THR A 145 -26.40 -8.87 -7.85
C THR A 145 -27.07 -9.46 -6.61
N SER A 146 -28.19 -8.83 -6.26
CA SER A 146 -29.30 -9.47 -5.55
C SER A 146 -29.88 -10.60 -6.39
N SER A 147 -29.43 -11.83 -6.14
CA SER A 147 -30.23 -13.02 -6.43
C SER A 147 -29.89 -14.13 -5.46
N ALA A 148 -30.86 -14.39 -4.57
CA ALA A 148 -31.09 -15.62 -3.83
C ALA A 148 -30.13 -16.04 -2.70
N GLN A 149 -30.73 -16.16 -1.51
CA GLN A 149 -30.56 -17.25 -0.54
C GLN A 149 -29.28 -17.28 0.33
N GLY A 150 -29.43 -16.74 1.54
CA GLY A 150 -29.34 -17.48 2.82
C GLY A 150 -28.03 -18.18 3.24
N ALA A 151 -27.29 -18.79 2.33
CA ALA A 151 -26.06 -19.54 2.59
C ALA A 151 -24.82 -18.87 1.97
N GLN A 152 -25.00 -17.83 1.15
CA GLN A 152 -23.93 -17.19 0.36
C GLN A 152 -23.22 -16.03 1.08
N ARG A 153 -23.36 -15.94 2.41
CA ARG A 153 -22.64 -14.97 3.25
C ARG A 153 -21.19 -15.41 3.54
N ILE A 154 -20.89 -16.70 3.38
CA ILE A 154 -19.61 -17.34 3.71
C ILE A 154 -18.57 -17.25 2.56
N ARG A 155 -18.93 -16.69 1.38
CA ARG A 155 -18.03 -16.63 0.21
C ARG A 155 -17.59 -15.22 -0.20
N ARG A 156 -17.68 -14.23 0.69
CA ARG A 156 -17.09 -12.93 0.38
C ARG A 156 -15.58 -12.99 0.63
N ALA A 157 -14.83 -13.02 -0.48
CA ALA A 157 -13.38 -12.97 -0.48
C ALA A 157 -12.82 -11.69 0.14
N SER A 158 -13.61 -10.62 0.18
CA SER A 158 -13.23 -9.33 0.76
C SER A 158 -14.39 -8.55 1.36
N PHE A 159 -14.08 -7.70 2.33
CA PHE A 159 -15.00 -6.83 3.06
C PHE A 159 -14.38 -5.44 3.20
N VAL A 160 -15.20 -4.40 3.02
CA VAL A 160 -14.77 -3.02 3.16
C VAL A 160 -15.34 -2.44 4.44
N TRP A 161 -14.48 -1.83 5.25
CA TRP A 161 -14.82 -1.21 6.51
C TRP A 161 -14.36 0.24 6.52
N SER A 162 -15.07 1.11 7.23
CA SER A 162 -14.67 2.50 7.36
C SER A 162 -14.92 3.03 8.76
N VAL A 163 -14.05 3.94 9.19
CA VAL A 163 -14.24 4.71 10.43
C VAL A 163 -14.04 6.19 10.14
N PRO A 164 -14.93 7.08 10.63
CA PRO A 164 -14.73 8.51 10.49
C PRO A 164 -13.51 8.95 11.32
N THR A 165 -12.75 9.90 10.80
CA THR A 165 -11.53 10.42 11.46
C THR A 165 -11.76 11.79 12.10
N GLY A 166 -12.80 12.52 11.68
CA GLY A 166 -12.98 13.95 11.96
C GLY A 166 -12.05 14.87 11.16
N ASP A 167 -11.21 14.33 10.28
CA ASP A 167 -10.24 15.07 9.47
C ASP A 167 -10.84 15.53 8.14
N THR A 168 -10.57 16.76 7.72
CA THR A 168 -11.11 17.32 6.47
C THR A 168 -10.48 16.69 5.22
N LEU A 169 -9.20 16.31 5.27
CA LEU A 169 -8.48 15.75 4.12
C LEU A 169 -8.68 14.25 3.99
N LEU A 170 -8.84 13.54 5.10
CA LEU A 170 -9.14 12.10 5.12
C LEU A 170 -10.36 11.83 6.01
N PRO A 171 -11.60 12.15 5.57
CA PRO A 171 -12.80 12.05 6.41
C PRO A 171 -13.07 10.64 6.93
N ASN A 172 -12.65 9.62 6.20
CA ASN A 172 -12.77 8.23 6.59
C ASN A 172 -11.46 7.49 6.34
N VAL A 173 -11.07 6.62 7.28
CA VAL A 173 -10.10 5.57 7.00
C VAL A 173 -10.85 4.34 6.53
N VAL A 174 -10.52 3.88 5.33
CA VAL A 174 -11.08 2.66 4.72
C VAL A 174 -10.12 1.49 4.91
N VAL A 175 -10.67 0.34 5.27
CA VAL A 175 -9.94 -0.92 5.44
C VAL A 175 -10.57 -1.98 4.54
N ASP A 176 -9.78 -2.52 3.63
CA ASP A 176 -10.13 -3.64 2.77
C ASP A 176 -9.58 -4.92 3.42
N VAL A 177 -10.46 -5.72 4.00
CA VAL A 177 -10.11 -7.04 4.55
C VAL A 177 -10.28 -8.08 3.45
N THR A 178 -9.22 -8.84 3.17
CA THR A 178 -9.24 -9.94 2.21
C THR A 178 -8.96 -11.25 2.92
N CYS A 179 -9.85 -12.22 2.74
CA CYS A 179 -9.78 -13.52 3.41
C CYS A 179 -9.40 -14.65 2.44
N ILE A 180 -9.18 -14.34 1.16
CA ILE A 180 -8.85 -15.32 0.13
C ILE A 180 -7.68 -14.79 -0.70
N TRP A 181 -6.70 -15.65 -0.96
CA TRP A 181 -5.62 -15.31 -1.89
C TRP A 181 -6.17 -15.25 -3.33
N PRO A 182 -5.90 -14.17 -4.10
CA PRO A 182 -6.26 -14.11 -5.51
C PRO A 182 -5.65 -15.30 -6.27
N HIS A 183 -6.48 -16.11 -6.95
CA HIS A 183 -6.08 -17.40 -7.54
C HIS A 183 -5.59 -18.47 -6.55
N GLY A 184 -6.10 -18.49 -5.31
CA GLY A 184 -5.74 -19.49 -4.30
C GLY A 184 -5.82 -20.94 -4.78
N ALA A 185 -6.69 -21.27 -5.75
CA ALA A 185 -6.76 -22.61 -6.35
C ALA A 185 -5.43 -23.08 -6.98
N ALA A 186 -4.64 -22.18 -7.56
CA ALA A 186 -3.34 -22.52 -8.15
C ALA A 186 -2.22 -22.70 -7.11
N ARG A 187 -2.37 -22.10 -5.93
CA ARG A 187 -1.36 -22.14 -4.85
C ARG A 187 -1.69 -23.10 -3.71
N GLY A 188 -2.91 -23.64 -3.71
CA GLY A 188 -3.42 -24.51 -2.65
C GLY A 188 -4.22 -23.74 -1.59
N PRO A 189 -5.12 -24.43 -0.87
CA PRO A 189 -6.04 -23.81 0.10
C PRO A 189 -5.33 -23.19 1.30
N ASP A 190 -4.17 -23.72 1.70
CA ASP A 190 -3.44 -23.28 2.89
C ASP A 190 -2.45 -22.14 2.61
N PHE A 191 -2.23 -21.76 1.34
CA PHE A 191 -1.19 -20.80 0.97
C PHE A 191 -1.29 -19.47 1.73
N LEU A 192 -2.51 -18.93 1.90
CA LEU A 192 -2.72 -17.70 2.65
C LEU A 192 -2.32 -17.88 4.12
N ARG A 193 -2.68 -19.00 4.76
CA ARG A 193 -2.31 -19.29 6.15
C ARG A 193 -0.80 -19.34 6.30
N GLU A 194 -0.11 -20.04 5.40
CA GLU A 194 1.34 -20.13 5.45
C GLU A 194 2.02 -18.77 5.18
N ALA A 195 1.50 -17.98 4.25
CA ALA A 195 2.01 -16.63 3.97
C ALA A 195 1.84 -15.70 5.18
N LEU A 196 0.72 -15.82 5.89
CA LEU A 196 0.48 -15.12 7.16
C LEU A 196 1.45 -15.57 8.26
N GLN A 197 1.75 -16.87 8.37
CA GLN A 197 2.75 -17.38 9.32
C GLN A 197 4.17 -16.90 9.00
N ARG A 198 4.49 -16.68 7.72
CA ARG A 198 5.75 -16.08 7.26
C ARG A 198 5.77 -14.55 7.33
N ALA A 199 4.69 -13.91 7.80
CA ALA A 199 4.62 -12.46 7.92
C ALA A 199 5.72 -11.94 8.86
N ARG A 200 6.21 -10.75 8.56
CA ARG A 200 7.28 -10.09 9.30
C ARG A 200 6.77 -8.82 9.94
N ARG A 201 7.41 -8.40 11.02
CA ARG A 201 7.13 -7.10 11.64
C ARG A 201 7.94 -6.01 10.94
N GLN A 202 7.25 -4.96 10.54
CA GLN A 202 7.85 -3.79 9.93
C GLN A 202 7.58 -2.55 10.82
N PRO A 203 8.60 -1.77 11.20
CA PRO A 203 8.38 -0.53 11.94
C PRO A 203 7.46 0.42 11.16
N LEU A 204 6.55 1.10 11.87
CA LEU A 204 5.73 2.16 11.27
C LEU A 204 6.41 3.52 11.45
N PRO A 205 6.80 4.21 10.36
CA PRO A 205 7.45 5.51 10.46
C PRO A 205 6.55 6.53 11.17
N GLY A 206 7.14 7.27 12.11
CA GLY A 206 6.42 8.24 12.94
C GLY A 206 5.63 7.65 14.12
N LEU A 207 5.70 6.33 14.35
CA LEU A 207 5.06 5.66 15.49
C LEU A 207 6.07 4.76 16.24
N PRO A 208 6.89 5.33 17.15
CA PRO A 208 7.88 4.58 17.90
C PRO A 208 7.27 3.38 18.64
N GLY A 209 7.99 2.25 18.65
CA GLY A 209 7.54 1.01 19.31
C GLY A 209 6.38 0.28 18.61
N THR A 210 5.83 0.85 17.52
CA THR A 210 4.73 0.24 16.77
C THR A 210 5.27 -0.46 15.52
N SER A 211 4.88 -1.73 15.33
CA SER A 211 5.22 -2.51 14.15
C SER A 211 3.96 -3.04 13.47
N LEU A 212 3.93 -2.99 12.14
CA LEU A 212 2.89 -3.57 11.31
C LEU A 212 3.31 -4.99 10.89
N PRO A 213 2.48 -6.03 11.08
CA PRO A 213 2.71 -7.30 10.42
C PRO A 213 2.46 -7.13 8.93
N VAL A 214 3.42 -7.55 8.10
CA VAL A 214 3.37 -7.46 6.64
C VAL A 214 3.80 -8.79 6.04
N LEU A 215 3.31 -9.12 4.85
CA LEU A 215 3.77 -10.31 4.12
C LEU A 215 5.28 -10.25 3.88
N SER A 216 5.92 -11.42 3.76
CA SER A 216 7.31 -11.50 3.31
C SER A 216 7.46 -10.86 1.91
N PRO A 217 8.64 -10.33 1.52
CA PRO A 217 8.79 -9.71 0.20
C PRO A 217 8.41 -10.65 -0.97
N PRO A 218 8.78 -11.95 -0.98
CA PRO A 218 8.29 -12.90 -1.98
C PRO A 218 6.75 -13.01 -2.00
N ASP A 219 6.11 -13.12 -0.83
CA ASP A 219 4.65 -13.22 -0.73
C ASP A 219 3.96 -11.91 -1.19
N GLN A 220 4.53 -10.74 -0.89
CA GLN A 220 4.02 -9.46 -1.41
C GLN A 220 4.04 -9.40 -2.93
N ILE A 221 5.13 -9.85 -3.56
CA ILE A 221 5.27 -9.88 -5.03
C ILE A 221 4.27 -10.87 -5.63
N ALA A 222 4.16 -12.07 -5.03
CA ALA A 222 3.17 -13.07 -5.45
C ALA A 222 1.75 -12.49 -5.40
N LEU A 223 1.39 -11.78 -4.33
CA LEU A 223 0.07 -11.16 -4.18
C LEU A 223 -0.19 -10.14 -5.29
N VAL A 224 0.80 -9.29 -5.57
CA VAL A 224 0.73 -8.27 -6.64
C VAL A 224 0.55 -8.91 -8.01
N ASP A 225 1.33 -9.94 -8.33
CA ASP A 225 1.28 -10.65 -9.61
C ASP A 225 -0.08 -11.35 -9.79
N ASP A 226 -0.59 -11.99 -8.75
CA ASP A 226 -1.87 -12.70 -8.80
C ASP A 226 -3.06 -11.72 -8.88
N LEU A 227 -3.01 -10.58 -8.17
CA LEU A 227 -4.01 -9.51 -8.33
C LEU A 227 -4.02 -8.93 -9.73
N THR A 228 -2.83 -8.72 -10.31
CA THR A 228 -2.67 -8.19 -11.67
C THR A 228 -3.27 -9.15 -12.69
N THR A 229 -2.95 -10.45 -12.55
CA THR A 229 -3.52 -11.51 -13.38
C THR A 229 -5.05 -11.56 -13.24
N ALA A 230 -5.57 -11.40 -12.03
CA ALA A 230 -7.00 -11.52 -11.75
C ALA A 230 -7.77 -10.36 -12.38
N ALA A 231 -7.21 -9.14 -12.27
CA ALA A 231 -7.78 -7.95 -12.89
C ALA A 231 -7.85 -8.09 -14.42
N ARG A 232 -6.77 -8.57 -15.05
CA ARG A 232 -6.73 -8.79 -16.50
C ARG A 232 -7.74 -9.83 -16.96
N ALA A 233 -7.90 -10.93 -16.22
CA ALA A 233 -8.86 -12.00 -16.54
C ALA A 233 -10.32 -11.50 -16.57
N VAL A 234 -10.65 -10.45 -15.82
CA VAL A 234 -12.00 -9.84 -15.81
C VAL A 234 -12.09 -8.53 -16.61
N GLY A 235 -11.12 -8.26 -17.49
CA GLY A 235 -11.08 -7.05 -18.32
C GLY A 235 -10.90 -5.74 -17.55
N ARG A 236 -10.47 -5.80 -16.29
CA ARG A 236 -10.15 -4.62 -15.48
C ARG A 236 -8.70 -4.23 -15.68
N GLN A 237 -8.44 -2.93 -15.81
CA GLN A 237 -7.08 -2.46 -15.69
C GLN A 237 -6.57 -2.71 -14.26
N PRO A 238 -5.42 -3.40 -14.09
CA PRO A 238 -4.84 -3.59 -12.77
C PRO A 238 -4.55 -2.22 -12.16
N LYS A 239 -4.80 -2.05 -10.85
CA LYS A 239 -4.34 -0.86 -10.11
C LYS A 239 -2.82 -0.76 -10.39
N PRO A 240 -2.28 0.40 -10.80
CA PRO A 240 -0.86 0.54 -11.06
C PRO A 240 -0.11 0.30 -9.75
N ILE A 241 0.38 -0.92 -9.58
CA ILE A 241 1.41 -1.23 -8.61
C ILE A 241 2.66 -0.79 -9.32
N LEU A 242 3.34 0.22 -8.78
CA LEU A 242 4.46 0.84 -9.47
C LEU A 242 5.44 -0.29 -9.80
N ALA A 243 5.73 -0.51 -11.08
CA ALA A 243 6.71 -1.52 -11.49
C ALA A 243 8.06 -1.31 -10.75
N GLY A 244 8.35 -0.06 -10.35
CA GLY A 244 9.46 0.29 -9.47
C GLY A 244 9.40 -0.31 -8.06
N ASP A 245 8.23 -0.52 -7.47
CA ASP A 245 8.10 -1.17 -6.15
C ASP A 245 8.53 -2.63 -6.22
N ARG A 246 8.11 -3.34 -7.28
CA ARG A 246 8.48 -4.74 -7.49
C ARG A 246 10.00 -4.92 -7.49
N HIS A 247 10.72 -4.10 -8.28
CA HIS A 247 12.19 -4.15 -8.31
C HIS A 247 12.83 -3.84 -6.95
N ARG A 248 12.27 -2.90 -6.19
CA ARG A 248 12.77 -2.53 -4.85
C ARG A 248 12.49 -3.61 -3.81
N LEU A 249 11.32 -4.25 -3.85
CA LEU A 249 10.96 -5.38 -2.98
C LEU A 249 11.89 -6.58 -3.24
N LEU A 250 12.17 -6.90 -4.51
CA LEU A 250 13.15 -7.92 -4.89
C LEU A 250 14.54 -7.59 -4.32
N ALA A 251 14.97 -6.33 -4.42
CA ALA A 251 16.25 -5.89 -3.87
C ALA A 251 16.33 -5.99 -2.33
N GLN A 252 15.21 -5.81 -1.62
CA GLN A 252 15.15 -5.99 -0.16
C GLN A 252 15.22 -7.47 0.25
N GLY A 253 14.54 -8.36 -0.49
CA GLY A 253 14.60 -9.81 -0.26
C GLY A 253 16.03 -10.35 -0.27
N ASN A 254 16.85 -9.89 -1.22
CA ASN A 254 18.24 -10.34 -1.36
C ASN A 254 19.17 -9.88 -0.23
N ARG A 255 18.85 -8.78 0.46
CA ARG A 255 19.68 -8.27 1.57
C ARG A 255 19.45 -9.00 2.88
N SER A 256 18.20 -9.37 3.15
CA SER A 256 17.84 -10.05 4.41
C SER A 256 18.35 -11.51 4.45
N GLY A 257 18.48 -12.18 3.30
CA GLY A 257 19.05 -13.53 3.22
C GLY A 257 20.55 -13.61 3.52
N ARG A 258 21.31 -12.52 3.36
CA ARG A 258 22.76 -12.52 3.62
C ARG A 258 23.14 -12.24 5.08
N ALA A 259 22.25 -11.64 5.86
CA ALA A 259 22.54 -11.28 7.26
C ALA A 259 22.37 -12.45 8.24
N GLY A 260 21.80 -13.58 7.81
CA GLY A 260 21.54 -14.75 8.67
C GLY A 260 22.57 -15.88 8.62
N GLY A 261 23.74 -15.67 7.98
CA GLY A 261 24.75 -16.72 7.77
C GLY A 261 26.10 -16.46 8.46
N MET A 262 26.16 -15.53 9.41
CA MET A 262 27.36 -15.28 10.24
C MET A 262 27.00 -15.43 11.71
N THR A 263 26.82 -16.67 12.14
CA THR A 263 26.88 -17.10 13.55
C THR A 263 27.49 -18.48 13.58
#